data_AF-A0A2E7Y6J2-F1
#
_entry.id   AF-A0A2E7Y6J2-F1
#
_cell.length_a   1.000
_cell.length_b   1.000
_cell.length_c   1.000
_cell.angle_alpha   90.00
_cell.angle_beta   90.00
_cell.angle_gamma   90.00
#
_symmetry.space_group_name_H-M   'P 1'
#
loop_
_entity.id
_entity.type
_entity.pdbx_description
1 polymer ?
#
loop_
_entity_poly.entity_id
_entity_poly.type
_entity_poly.pdbx_seq_one_letter_code
_entity_poly.pdbx_strand_id
1 'polypeptide(L)'
;RKDDNLPLALNNLGYMLLEREVDMPRAAAMIELACEQDSEPAANLDSLGWLRVLQGRLEDDEQGRGALSLLREAARLSDQMNPVILEHLGEAEAAAGQEEAARRTWRHALSLLSHPRFIADRVRIYDLVQNGDWGIYLMPSRALYDLEFQDNAPRLRSKLDVSENEAD
;
A
#
# COMPACT_ATOMS: atom_id res chain seq x y z
N ARG A 1 1.53 30.48 -4.07
CA ARG A 1 1.93 29.27 -3.34
C ARG A 1 1.34 28.12 -4.14
N LYS A 2 2.15 27.27 -4.79
CA LYS A 2 1.63 25.98 -5.27
C LYS A 2 1.11 25.28 -4.01
N ASP A 3 -0.08 24.71 -4.05
CA ASP A 3 -0.55 23.91 -2.92
C ASP A 3 0.30 22.64 -2.89
N ASP A 4 1.37 22.66 -2.10
CA ASP A 4 2.29 21.54 -1.95
C ASP A 4 1.57 20.26 -1.45
N ASN A 5 0.35 20.41 -0.90
CA ASN A 5 -0.52 19.32 -0.44
C ASN A 5 -1.52 18.79 -1.48
N LEU A 6 -1.69 19.46 -2.62
CA LEU A 6 -2.67 19.04 -3.62
C LEU A 6 -2.42 17.61 -4.15
N PRO A 7 -1.18 17.18 -4.45
CA PRO A 7 -0.93 15.82 -4.93
C PRO A 7 -1.22 14.77 -3.86
N LEU A 8 -0.84 15.02 -2.60
CA LEU A 8 -1.14 14.13 -1.49
C LEU A 8 -2.66 13.96 -1.29
N ALA A 9 -3.41 15.06 -1.36
CA ALA A 9 -4.87 15.01 -1.24
C ALA A 9 -5.53 14.25 -2.39
N LEU A 10 -5.03 14.43 -3.62
CA LEU A 10 -5.49 13.68 -4.80
C LEU A 10 -5.19 12.19 -4.65
N ASN A 11 -3.98 11.82 -4.23
CA ASN A 11 -3.61 10.43 -4.03
C ASN A 11 -4.50 9.76 -2.98
N ASN A 12 -4.65 10.40 -1.81
CA ASN A 12 -5.44 9.85 -0.70
C ASN A 12 -6.91 9.67 -1.10
N LEU A 13 -7.52 10.67 -1.74
CA LEU A 13 -8.91 10.56 -2.19
C LEU A 13 -9.07 9.53 -3.31
N GLY A 14 -8.16 9.53 -4.28
CA GLY A 14 -8.15 8.56 -5.38
C GLY A 14 -8.03 7.13 -4.87
N TYR A 15 -7.10 6.87 -3.95
CA TYR A 15 -6.92 5.57 -3.30
C TYR A 15 -8.15 5.14 -2.50
N MET A 16 -8.76 6.05 -1.73
CA MET A 16 -10.00 5.73 -1.01
C MET A 16 -11.15 5.34 -1.94
N LEU A 17 -11.26 6.00 -3.10
CA LEU A 17 -12.24 5.65 -4.12
C LEU A 17 -11.92 4.28 -4.75
N LEU A 18 -10.65 4.02 -5.02
CA LEU A 18 -10.13 2.76 -5.56
C LEU A 18 -10.44 1.57 -4.64
N GLU A 19 -10.08 1.67 -3.36
CA GLU A 19 -10.28 0.60 -2.35
C GLU A 19 -11.76 0.28 -2.10
N ARG A 20 -12.64 1.24 -2.37
CA ARG A 20 -14.10 1.06 -2.23
C ARG A 20 -14.76 0.63 -3.53
N GLU A 21 -13.99 0.51 -4.61
CA GLU A 21 -14.47 0.27 -5.98
C GLU A 21 -15.54 1.29 -6.42
N VAL A 22 -15.37 2.56 -6.01
CA VAL A 22 -16.29 3.66 -6.32
C VAL A 22 -15.67 4.59 -7.34
N ASP A 23 -16.37 4.85 -8.45
CA ASP A 23 -15.97 5.83 -9.47
C ASP A 23 -14.51 5.61 -9.94
N MET A 24 -14.22 4.38 -10.37
CA MET A 24 -12.89 3.95 -10.81
C MET A 24 -12.23 4.88 -11.84
N PRO A 25 -12.96 5.46 -12.83
CA PRO A 25 -12.36 6.42 -13.75
C PRO A 25 -11.84 7.68 -13.03
N ARG A 26 -12.59 8.18 -12.04
CA ARG A 26 -12.18 9.34 -11.24
C ARG A 26 -11.02 8.99 -10.31
N ALA A 27 -11.06 7.82 -9.68
CA ALA A 27 -9.96 7.31 -8.86
C ALA A 27 -8.65 7.28 -9.66
N ALA A 28 -8.70 6.69 -10.87
CA ALA A 28 -7.56 6.62 -11.77
C ALA A 28 -7.01 8.01 -12.13
N ALA A 29 -7.88 8.92 -12.56
CA ALA A 29 -7.47 10.27 -12.92
C ALA A 29 -6.80 11.03 -11.77
N MET A 30 -7.29 10.86 -10.53
CA MET A 30 -6.71 11.49 -9.35
C MET A 30 -5.32 10.92 -9.00
N ILE A 31 -5.18 9.59 -9.03
CA ILE A 31 -3.92 8.90 -8.73
C ILE A 31 -2.86 9.23 -9.79
N GLU A 32 -3.21 9.20 -11.07
CA GLU A 32 -2.31 9.54 -12.16
C GLU A 32 -1.83 10.99 -12.05
N LEU A 33 -2.74 11.93 -11.80
CA LEU A 33 -2.39 13.34 -11.60
C LEU A 33 -1.52 13.56 -10.35
N ALA A 34 -1.75 12.82 -9.27
CA ALA A 34 -0.91 12.90 -8.08
C ALA A 34 0.53 12.42 -8.36
N CYS A 35 0.67 11.34 -9.12
CA CYS A 35 1.96 10.76 -9.46
C CYS A 35 2.81 11.70 -10.35
N GLU A 36 2.18 12.56 -11.16
CA GLU A 36 2.88 13.55 -11.99
C GLU A 36 3.57 14.68 -11.19
N GLN A 37 3.21 14.87 -9.91
CA GLN A 37 3.63 16.03 -9.12
C GLN A 37 4.68 15.72 -8.03
N ASP A 38 5.18 14.47 -7.96
CA ASP A 38 6.38 14.00 -7.24
C ASP A 38 6.56 14.40 -5.76
N SER A 39 5.47 14.67 -5.02
CA SER A 39 5.58 15.13 -3.62
C SER A 39 5.71 14.01 -2.59
N GLU A 40 5.32 12.78 -2.92
CA GLU A 40 5.39 11.59 -2.05
C GLU A 40 5.58 10.32 -2.91
N PRO A 41 6.80 10.04 -3.39
CA PRO A 41 7.00 9.10 -4.48
C PRO A 41 6.63 7.66 -4.10
N ALA A 42 6.87 7.22 -2.87
CA ALA A 42 6.51 5.85 -2.46
C ALA A 42 4.99 5.62 -2.44
N ALA A 43 4.21 6.51 -1.81
CA ALA A 43 2.76 6.36 -1.68
C ALA A 43 2.04 6.54 -3.02
N ASN A 44 2.49 7.49 -3.84
CA ASN A 44 1.95 7.71 -5.18
C ASN A 44 2.20 6.49 -6.09
N LEU A 45 3.43 5.95 -6.07
CA LEU A 45 3.77 4.76 -6.85
C LEU A 45 3.03 3.52 -6.37
N ASP A 46 2.78 3.38 -5.06
CA ASP A 46 1.96 2.30 -4.50
C ASP A 46 0.52 2.37 -5.01
N SER A 47 -0.13 3.53 -4.89
CA SER A 47 -1.51 3.72 -5.33
C SER A 47 -1.66 3.52 -6.84
N LEU A 48 -0.70 4.02 -7.63
CA LEU A 48 -0.69 3.80 -9.08
C LEU A 48 -0.44 2.33 -9.40
N GLY A 49 0.52 1.69 -8.72
CA GLY A 49 0.82 0.27 -8.88
C GLY A 49 -0.39 -0.61 -8.60
N TRP A 50 -1.11 -0.33 -7.51
CA TRP A 50 -2.33 -1.04 -7.15
C TRP A 50 -3.45 -0.85 -8.18
N LEU A 51 -3.66 0.37 -8.68
CA LEU A 51 -4.56 0.62 -9.79
C LEU A 51 -4.20 -0.24 -11.02
N ARG A 52 -2.91 -0.41 -11.33
CA ARG A 52 -2.45 -1.24 -12.45
C ARG A 52 -2.69 -2.73 -12.21
N VAL A 53 -2.59 -3.22 -10.97
CA VAL A 53 -3.01 -4.60 -10.61
C VAL A 53 -4.47 -4.81 -10.95
N LEU A 54 -5.35 -3.91 -10.51
CA LEU A 54 -6.80 -4.02 -10.75
C LEU A 54 -7.17 -3.93 -12.25
N GLN A 55 -6.32 -3.30 -13.05
CA GLN A 55 -6.47 -3.24 -14.51
C GLN A 55 -5.84 -4.43 -15.25
N GLY A 56 -5.15 -5.33 -14.56
CA GLY A 56 -4.38 -6.43 -15.17
C GLY A 56 -3.11 -5.98 -15.91
N ARG A 57 -2.67 -4.72 -15.73
CA ARG A 57 -1.46 -4.17 -16.34
C ARG A 57 -0.24 -4.46 -15.46
N LEU A 58 0.23 -5.69 -15.49
CA LEU A 58 1.23 -6.19 -14.56
C LEU A 58 2.67 -5.83 -14.97
N GLU A 59 2.97 -5.96 -16.27
CA GLU A 59 4.27 -5.69 -16.87
C GLU A 59 4.31 -4.32 -17.54
N ASP A 60 5.52 -3.79 -17.75
CA ASP A 60 5.73 -2.56 -18.51
C ASP A 60 5.35 -2.77 -19.99
N ASP A 61 4.69 -1.77 -20.59
CA ASP A 61 4.26 -1.79 -21.98
C ASP A 61 4.42 -0.40 -22.64
N GLU A 62 3.89 -0.25 -23.85
CA GLU A 62 3.92 1.01 -24.60
C GLU A 62 3.16 2.17 -23.93
N GLN A 63 2.23 1.85 -23.02
CA GLN A 63 1.42 2.81 -22.26
C GLN A 63 2.11 3.24 -20.96
N GLY A 64 3.24 2.61 -20.61
CA GLY A 64 4.11 3.00 -19.51
C GLY A 64 4.42 1.85 -18.55
N ARG A 65 4.64 2.20 -17.28
CA ARG A 65 5.04 1.24 -16.25
C ARG A 65 3.86 0.39 -15.79
N GLY A 66 4.10 -0.91 -15.65
CA GLY A 66 3.19 -1.88 -15.07
C GLY A 66 3.26 -1.93 -13.54
N ALA A 67 2.34 -2.69 -12.94
CA ALA A 67 2.22 -2.84 -11.50
C ALA A 67 3.53 -3.29 -10.84
N LEU A 68 4.22 -4.28 -11.41
CA LEU A 68 5.44 -4.84 -10.81
C LEU A 68 6.56 -3.80 -10.71
N SER A 69 6.79 -3.04 -11.78
CA SER A 69 7.82 -1.99 -11.80
C SER A 69 7.49 -0.86 -10.82
N LEU A 70 6.23 -0.46 -10.72
CA LEU A 70 5.78 0.59 -9.81
C LEU A 70 5.91 0.16 -8.34
N LEU A 71 5.37 -1.01 -7.99
CA LEU A 71 5.33 -1.51 -6.61
C LEU A 71 6.70 -1.89 -6.07
N ARG A 72 7.60 -2.42 -6.92
CA ARG A 72 9.01 -2.66 -6.54
C ARG A 72 9.73 -1.36 -6.21
N GLU A 73 9.49 -0.30 -6.97
CA GLU A 73 10.07 1.00 -6.67
C GLU A 73 9.46 1.62 -5.42
N ALA A 74 8.13 1.55 -5.26
CA ALA A 74 7.45 2.01 -4.05
C ALA A 74 8.02 1.32 -2.79
N ALA A 75 8.22 0.00 -2.85
CA ALA A 75 8.81 -0.77 -1.75
C ALA A 75 10.25 -0.34 -1.44
N ARG A 76 11.04 0.01 -2.47
CA ARG A 76 12.42 0.51 -2.31
C ARG A 76 12.48 1.92 -1.70
N LEU A 77 11.52 2.78 -2.04
CA LEU A 77 11.45 4.17 -1.59
C LEU A 77 10.78 4.33 -0.22
N SER A 78 10.00 3.35 0.22
CA SER A 78 9.35 3.37 1.52
C SER A 78 10.36 3.24 2.66
N ASP A 79 10.45 4.26 3.51
CA ASP A 79 11.14 4.16 4.79
C ASP A 79 10.52 3.03 5.63
N GLN A 80 11.39 2.19 6.20
CA GLN A 80 11.03 0.98 6.97
C GLN A 80 10.23 -0.10 6.23
N MET A 81 9.98 0.07 4.94
CA MET A 81 9.22 -0.84 4.07
C MET A 81 7.78 -1.06 4.58
N ASN A 82 6.81 -0.45 3.91
CA ASN A 82 5.41 -0.50 4.32
C ASN A 82 4.79 -1.88 3.99
N PRO A 83 4.18 -2.59 4.97
CA PRO A 83 3.54 -3.87 4.75
C PRO A 83 2.38 -3.83 3.73
N VAL A 84 1.71 -2.69 3.57
CA VAL A 84 0.65 -2.50 2.56
C VAL A 84 1.24 -2.53 1.15
N ILE A 85 2.35 -1.83 0.92
CA ILE A 85 3.06 -1.86 -0.37
C ILE A 85 3.53 -3.29 -0.70
N LEU A 86 4.03 -4.01 0.30
CA LEU A 86 4.42 -5.41 0.12
C LEU A 86 3.21 -6.32 -0.15
N GLU A 87 2.07 -6.07 0.48
CA GLU A 87 0.83 -6.80 0.16
C GLU A 87 0.47 -6.60 -1.32
N HIS A 88 0.37 -5.36 -1.79
CA HIS A 88 0.11 -5.05 -3.20
C HIS A 88 1.14 -5.66 -4.15
N LEU A 89 2.44 -5.59 -3.80
CA LEU A 89 3.50 -6.21 -4.60
C LEU A 89 3.30 -7.73 -4.70
N GLY A 90 2.96 -8.39 -3.59
CA GLY A 90 2.67 -9.82 -3.61
C GLY A 90 1.43 -10.17 -4.44
N GLU A 91 0.39 -9.32 -4.43
CA GLU A 91 -0.76 -9.49 -5.35
C GLU A 91 -0.34 -9.37 -6.82
N ALA A 92 0.49 -8.38 -7.15
CA ALA A 92 1.00 -8.19 -8.50
C ALA A 92 1.87 -9.39 -8.96
N GLU A 93 2.74 -9.89 -8.08
CA GLU A 93 3.56 -11.07 -8.34
C GLU A 93 2.70 -12.32 -8.56
N ALA A 94 1.68 -12.54 -7.73
CA ALA A 94 0.77 -13.66 -7.88
C ALA A 94 -0.03 -13.58 -9.19
N ALA A 95 -0.59 -12.40 -9.51
CA ALA A 95 -1.31 -12.17 -10.75
C ALA A 95 -0.44 -12.38 -12.00
N ALA A 96 0.88 -12.16 -11.89
CA ALA A 96 1.85 -12.39 -12.96
C ALA A 96 2.35 -13.85 -13.04
N GLY A 97 1.82 -14.75 -12.20
CA GLY A 97 2.26 -16.14 -12.11
C GLY A 97 3.60 -16.33 -11.39
N GLN A 98 4.10 -15.32 -10.68
CA GLN A 98 5.36 -15.35 -9.91
C GLN A 98 5.09 -15.84 -8.47
N GLU A 99 4.49 -17.02 -8.33
CA GLU A 99 3.92 -17.50 -7.07
C GLU A 99 4.94 -17.59 -5.92
N GLU A 100 6.14 -18.10 -6.17
CA GLU A 100 7.17 -18.16 -5.14
C GLU A 100 7.61 -16.77 -4.67
N ALA A 101 7.66 -15.80 -5.58
CA ALA A 101 7.99 -14.41 -5.25
C ALA A 101 6.87 -13.83 -4.38
N ALA A 102 5.62 -13.96 -4.80
CA ALA A 102 4.45 -13.52 -4.04
C ALA A 102 4.46 -14.07 -2.61
N ARG A 103 4.72 -15.37 -2.44
CA ARG A 103 4.79 -16.01 -1.11
C ARG A 103 5.91 -15.45 -0.24
N ARG A 104 7.08 -15.14 -0.81
CA ARG A 104 8.17 -14.50 -0.06
C ARG A 104 7.77 -13.09 0.35
N THR A 105 7.17 -12.33 -0.55
CA THR A 105 6.72 -10.96 -0.33
C THR A 105 5.62 -10.88 0.73
N TRP A 106 4.59 -11.72 0.66
CA TRP A 106 3.53 -11.78 1.67
C TRP A 106 4.03 -12.20 3.05
N ARG A 107 4.95 -13.18 3.13
CA ARG A 107 5.59 -13.55 4.40
C ARG A 107 6.37 -12.39 5.00
N HIS A 108 7.03 -11.59 4.16
CA HIS A 108 7.73 -10.39 4.60
C HIS A 108 6.75 -9.37 5.17
N ALA A 109 5.67 -9.05 4.46
CA ALA A 109 4.61 -8.14 4.92
C ALA A 109 4.05 -8.60 6.28
N LEU A 110 3.72 -9.88 6.41
CA LEU A 110 3.19 -10.46 7.65
C LEU A 110 4.20 -10.39 8.80
N SER A 111 5.49 -10.60 8.52
CA SER A 111 6.55 -10.47 9.53
C SER A 111 6.63 -9.05 10.09
N LEU A 112 6.49 -8.02 9.24
CA LEU A 112 6.51 -6.61 9.67
C LEU A 112 5.31 -6.28 10.54
N LEU A 113 4.11 -6.74 10.16
CA LEU A 113 2.87 -6.54 10.92
C LEU A 113 2.91 -7.17 12.33
N SER A 114 3.79 -8.16 12.54
CA SER A 114 3.98 -8.79 13.84
C SER A 114 5.24 -8.31 14.58
N HIS A 115 6.09 -7.51 13.92
CA HIS A 115 7.39 -7.14 14.45
C HIS A 115 7.28 -6.05 15.53
N PRO A 116 7.76 -6.29 16.77
CA PRO A 116 7.55 -5.35 17.89
C PRO A 116 8.05 -3.93 17.64
N ARG A 117 9.18 -3.77 16.92
CA ARG A 117 9.70 -2.43 16.59
C ARG A 117 8.82 -1.69 15.59
N PHE A 118 8.29 -2.39 14.58
CA PHE A 118 7.42 -1.77 13.58
C PHE A 118 6.15 -1.26 14.25
N ILE A 119 5.53 -2.10 15.09
CA ILE A 119 4.36 -1.72 15.89
C ILE A 119 4.68 -0.52 16.79
N ALA A 120 5.79 -0.56 17.53
CA ALA A 120 6.17 0.51 18.44
C ALA A 120 6.42 1.84 17.71
N ASP A 121 7.06 1.81 16.55
CA ASP A 121 7.32 2.99 15.73
C ASP A 121 6.02 3.60 15.18
N ARG A 122 5.11 2.79 14.65
CA ARG A 122 3.78 3.24 14.20
C ARG A 122 2.95 3.81 15.34
N VAL A 123 2.90 3.13 16.49
CA VAL A 123 2.20 3.61 17.69
C VAL A 123 2.77 4.95 18.17
N ARG A 124 4.09 5.15 18.10
CA ARG A 124 4.73 6.44 18.42
C ARG A 124 4.32 7.53 17.43
N ILE A 125 4.30 7.24 16.13
CA ILE A 125 3.85 8.20 15.11
C ILE A 125 2.42 8.64 15.42
N TYR A 126 1.54 7.69 15.74
CA TYR A 126 0.15 7.99 16.12
C TYR A 126 0.02 8.84 17.38
N ASP A 127 0.88 8.61 18.37
CA ASP A 127 0.92 9.44 19.57
C ASP A 127 1.36 10.88 19.24
N LEU A 128 2.38 11.03 18.38
CA LEU A 128 2.88 12.34 17.96
C LEU A 128 1.85 13.14 17.15
N VAL A 129 1.17 12.53 16.18
CA VAL A 129 0.20 13.27 15.35
C VAL A 129 -1.05 13.66 16.15
N GLN A 130 -1.54 12.78 17.04
CA GLN A 130 -2.72 13.06 17.86
C GLN A 130 -2.46 14.17 18.89
N ASN A 131 -1.30 14.12 19.58
CA ASN A 131 -0.95 15.07 20.62
C ASN A 131 -0.16 16.29 20.12
N GLY A 132 0.22 16.28 18.84
CA GLY A 132 0.96 17.36 18.17
C GLY A 132 0.14 17.96 17.04
N ASP A 133 0.44 17.56 15.81
CA ASP A 133 -0.02 18.22 14.59
C ASP A 133 -1.54 18.38 14.47
N TRP A 134 -2.31 17.38 14.92
CA TRP A 134 -3.77 17.44 14.86
C TRP A 134 -4.38 18.07 16.11
N GLY A 135 -3.69 17.97 17.26
CA GLY A 135 -4.20 18.41 18.56
C GLY A 135 -5.52 17.74 18.99
N ILE A 136 -5.82 16.57 18.41
CA ILE A 136 -7.05 15.81 18.66
C ILE A 136 -6.68 14.38 19.01
N TYR A 137 -7.06 13.97 20.23
CA TYR A 137 -7.02 12.59 20.65
C TYR A 137 -8.27 11.86 20.15
N LEU A 138 -8.09 10.88 19.27
CA LEU A 138 -9.16 10.06 18.73
C LEU A 138 -9.35 8.79 19.57
N MET A 139 -8.26 8.05 19.79
CA MET A 139 -8.26 6.78 20.51
C MET A 139 -6.83 6.37 20.92
N PRO A 140 -6.64 5.32 21.74
CA PRO A 140 -5.31 4.84 22.05
C PRO A 140 -4.52 4.56 20.77
N SER A 141 -3.26 5.02 20.69
CA SER A 141 -2.42 4.87 19.48
C SER A 141 -2.24 3.42 19.04
N ARG A 142 -2.34 2.46 19.98
CA ARG A 142 -2.39 1.04 19.66
C ARG A 142 -3.67 0.64 18.92
N ALA A 143 -4.83 1.18 19.32
CA ALA A 143 -6.09 0.93 18.62
C ALA A 143 -6.09 1.54 17.21
N LEU A 144 -5.42 2.67 16.99
CA LEU A 144 -5.21 3.21 15.63
C LEU A 144 -4.37 2.28 14.75
N TYR A 145 -3.28 1.74 15.30
CA TYR A 145 -2.49 0.72 14.60
C TYR A 145 -3.32 -0.51 14.25
N ASP A 146 -4.05 -1.03 15.24
CA ASP A 146 -4.88 -2.22 15.04
C ASP A 146 -5.98 -1.93 13.98
N LEU A 147 -6.56 -0.71 13.98
CA LEU A 147 -7.57 -0.29 12.98
C LEU A 147 -6.98 -0.14 11.57
N GLU A 148 -5.80 0.47 11.43
CA GLU A 148 -5.14 0.65 10.12
C GLU A 148 -4.83 -0.71 9.47
N PHE A 149 -4.34 -1.67 10.26
CA PHE A 149 -3.85 -2.95 9.74
C PHE A 149 -4.75 -4.15 10.03
N GLN A 150 -5.99 -3.93 10.50
CA GLN A 150 -6.89 -5.00 10.95
C GLN A 150 -7.13 -6.08 9.89
N ASP A 151 -7.16 -5.67 8.62
CA ASP A 151 -7.54 -6.53 7.50
C ASP A 151 -6.32 -7.15 6.80
N ASN A 152 -5.13 -6.53 6.89
CA ASN A 152 -3.93 -6.98 6.18
C ASN A 152 -3.45 -8.35 6.66
N ALA A 153 -3.23 -8.51 7.97
CA ALA A 153 -2.68 -9.77 8.50
C ALA A 153 -3.59 -10.99 8.25
N PRO A 154 -4.92 -10.92 8.46
CA PRO A 154 -5.83 -12.01 8.10
C PRO A 154 -5.82 -12.34 6.60
N ARG A 155 -5.83 -11.33 5.71
CA ARG A 155 -5.78 -11.54 4.25
C ARG A 155 -4.50 -12.26 3.84
N LEU A 156 -3.35 -11.82 4.34
CA LEU A 156 -2.05 -12.43 4.04
C LEU A 156 -1.96 -13.88 4.52
N ARG A 157 -2.46 -14.19 5.72
CA ARG A 157 -2.52 -15.57 6.23
C ARG A 157 -3.38 -16.46 5.34
N SER A 158 -4.58 -16.00 4.99
CA SER A 158 -5.48 -16.76 4.11
C SER A 158 -4.83 -17.10 2.77
N LYS A 159 -4.05 -16.18 2.20
CA LYS A 159 -3.34 -16.40 0.92
C LYS A 159 -2.22 -17.44 1.06
N LEU A 160 -1.47 -17.37 2.16
CA LEU A 160 -0.39 -18.34 2.43
C LEU A 160 -0.95 -19.74 2.69
N ASP A 161 -2.05 -19.88 3.44
CA ASP A 161 -2.67 -21.17 3.76
C ASP A 161 -3.23 -21.87 2.52
N VAL A 162 -3.89 -21.13 1.60
CA VAL A 162 -4.39 -21.69 0.33
C VAL A 162 -3.24 -22.25 -0.51
N SER A 163 -2.14 -21.51 -0.61
CA SER A 163 -0.97 -21.94 -1.40
C SER A 163 -0.19 -23.11 -0.78
N GLU A 164 -0.33 -23.37 0.53
CA GLU A 164 0.27 -24.54 1.18
C GLU A 164 -0.54 -25.81 0.88
N ASN A 165 -1.86 -25.70 0.76
CA ASN A 165 -2.72 -26.84 0.41
C ASN A 165 -2.69 -27.23 -1.08
N GLU A 166 -2.26 -26.35 -1.98
CA GLU A 166 -2.10 -26.65 -3.42
C GLU A 166 -0.75 -27.31 -3.76
N ALA A 167 0.19 -27.34 -2.82
CA ALA A 167 1.54 -27.89 -3.00
C ALA A 167 1.71 -29.35 -2.52
N ASP A 168 0.65 -29.94 -1.92
CA ASP A 168 0.55 -31.34 -1.46
C ASP A 168 -0.27 -32.21 -2.44
#